data_AF-A0ABD2XR90-F1
#
_entry.id   AF-A0ABD2XR90-F1
#
_cell.length_a   1.000
_cell.length_b   1.000
_cell.length_c   1.000
_cell.angle_alpha   90.00
_cell.angle_beta   90.00
_cell.angle_gamma   90.00
#
_symmetry.space_group_name_H-M   'P 1'
#
loop_
_entity.id
_entity.type
_entity.pdbx_description
1 polymer ?
#
loop_
_entity_poly.entity_id
_entity_poly.type
_entity_poly.pdbx_seq_one_letter_code
_entity_poly.pdbx_strand_id
1 'polypeptide(L)'
;MNEGREYKIVELRKDILNLPNHIFGDHTKCAERSYDCSEIDKGGESTEKNYVADMEKVGLFQKLCEIMGYMSDHANSLLHRVTNNYAEAFNIQVAVTIGGKRINWGLRGQYAMRVYAAVLRHNTGALLSHVFGSFGDIPTVVKIVD
;
A
#
# COMPACT_ATOMS: atom_id res chain seq x y z
N MET A 1 -0.25 23.24 5.58
CA MET A 1 0.05 22.12 4.64
C MET A 1 -0.81 20.86 4.84
N ASN A 2 -1.91 20.87 5.62
CA ASN A 2 -2.77 19.69 5.83
C ASN A 2 -3.94 19.55 4.84
N GLU A 3 -4.39 20.66 4.26
CA GLU A 3 -5.60 20.75 3.44
C GLU A 3 -5.55 19.84 2.19
N GLY A 4 -4.40 19.77 1.51
CA GLY A 4 -4.22 18.90 0.36
C GLY A 4 -4.17 17.39 0.68
N ARG A 5 -3.92 17.01 1.94
CA ARG A 5 -3.93 15.59 2.36
C ARG A 5 -5.33 15.12 2.68
N GLU A 6 -6.04 15.89 3.49
CA GLU A 6 -7.44 15.61 3.83
C GLU A 6 -8.30 15.54 2.57
N TYR A 7 -8.06 16.45 1.62
CA TYR A 7 -8.67 16.39 0.29
C TYR A 7 -8.46 15.03 -0.41
N LYS A 8 -7.21 14.55 -0.51
CA LYS A 8 -6.90 13.25 -1.16
C LYS A 8 -7.56 12.07 -0.47
N ILE A 9 -7.64 12.08 0.86
CA ILE A 9 -8.30 11.03 1.64
C ILE A 9 -9.80 11.03 1.31
N VAL A 10 -10.44 12.20 1.32
CA VAL A 10 -11.87 12.34 1.01
C VAL A 10 -12.16 11.90 -0.42
N GLU A 11 -11.30 12.28 -1.38
CA GLU A 11 -11.47 11.85 -2.76
C GLU A 11 -11.32 10.33 -2.90
N LEU A 12 -10.29 9.71 -2.32
CA LEU A 12 -10.17 8.25 -2.37
C LEU A 12 -11.37 7.53 -1.73
N ARG A 13 -11.94 8.07 -0.64
CA ARG A 13 -13.16 7.51 -0.03
C ARG A 13 -14.31 7.49 -1.02
N LYS A 14 -14.53 8.60 -1.74
CA LYS A 14 -15.58 8.71 -2.75
C LYS A 14 -15.36 7.71 -3.89
N ASP A 15 -14.12 7.50 -4.33
CA ASP A 15 -13.79 6.48 -5.33
C ASP A 15 -14.17 5.07 -4.85
N ILE A 16 -13.70 4.70 -3.65
CA ILE A 16 -13.97 3.38 -3.07
C ILE A 16 -15.48 3.12 -2.95
N LEU A 17 -16.25 4.14 -2.54
CA LEU A 17 -17.70 4.03 -2.40
C LEU A 17 -18.43 4.01 -3.75
N ASN A 18 -17.82 4.51 -4.83
CA ASN A 18 -18.40 4.48 -6.16
C ASN A 18 -18.13 3.17 -6.91
N LEU A 19 -17.12 2.40 -6.50
CA LEU A 19 -16.73 1.14 -7.16
C LEU A 19 -17.90 0.16 -7.37
N PRO A 20 -18.80 -0.11 -6.40
CA PRO A 20 -19.94 -0.99 -6.66
C PRO A 20 -20.84 -0.49 -7.79
N ASN A 21 -21.16 0.81 -7.82
CA ASN A 21 -21.97 1.37 -8.89
C ASN A 21 -21.29 1.14 -10.24
N HIS A 22 -20.01 1.54 -10.35
CA HIS A 22 -19.23 1.38 -11.58
C HIS A 22 -19.13 -0.08 -12.05
N ILE A 23 -18.78 -1.01 -11.15
CA ILE A 23 -18.60 -2.44 -11.47
C ILE A 23 -19.90 -3.08 -11.96
N PHE A 24 -21.04 -2.62 -11.44
CA PHE A 24 -22.34 -3.20 -11.75
C PHE A 24 -23.15 -2.38 -12.75
N GLY A 25 -22.48 -1.51 -13.52
CA GLY A 25 -23.06 -0.84 -14.69
C GLY A 25 -23.83 0.45 -14.38
N ASP A 26 -23.75 0.98 -13.16
CA ASP A 26 -24.18 2.34 -12.84
C ASP A 26 -23.02 3.32 -12.99
N HIS A 27 -22.98 3.96 -14.15
CA HIS A 27 -21.92 4.90 -14.53
C HIS A 27 -22.25 6.38 -14.22
N THR A 28 -23.34 6.66 -13.50
CA THR A 28 -23.85 8.03 -13.25
C THR A 28 -22.81 8.98 -12.65
N LYS A 29 -21.89 8.47 -11.84
CA LYS A 29 -20.85 9.26 -11.18
C LYS A 29 -19.47 9.14 -11.83
N CYS A 30 -19.29 8.27 -12.83
CA CYS A 30 -17.97 7.96 -13.38
C CYS A 30 -17.30 9.18 -14.04
N ALA A 31 -18.07 10.02 -14.75
CA ALA A 31 -17.56 11.25 -15.35
C ALA A 31 -17.03 12.24 -14.30
N GLU A 32 -17.74 12.41 -13.18
CA GLU A 32 -17.32 13.28 -12.06
C GLU A 32 -16.03 12.76 -11.39
N ARG A 33 -15.83 11.44 -11.40
CA ARG A 33 -14.64 10.77 -10.84
C ARG A 33 -13.48 10.66 -11.84
N SER A 34 -13.63 11.17 -13.06
CA SER A 34 -12.64 11.03 -14.14
C SER A 34 -12.32 9.56 -14.51
N TYR A 35 -13.30 8.66 -14.36
CA TYR A 35 -13.17 7.30 -14.87
C TYR A 35 -13.40 7.31 -16.38
N ASP A 36 -12.51 6.67 -17.13
CA ASP A 36 -12.67 6.55 -18.57
C ASP A 36 -13.65 5.41 -18.88
N CYS A 37 -14.94 5.75 -18.91
CA CYS A 37 -16.03 4.86 -19.32
C CYS A 37 -16.56 5.22 -20.71
N SER A 38 -15.78 5.98 -21.50
CA SER A 38 -16.22 6.57 -22.78
C SER A 38 -16.67 5.55 -23.83
N GLU A 39 -16.13 4.34 -23.79
CA GLU A 39 -16.55 3.24 -24.68
C GLU A 39 -17.92 2.65 -24.29
N ILE A 40 -18.25 2.73 -23.00
CA ILE A 40 -19.44 2.11 -22.40
C ILE A 40 -20.60 3.12 -22.34
N ASP A 41 -20.30 4.38 -21.99
CA ASP A 41 -21.26 5.47 -21.82
C ASP A 41 -21.21 6.43 -23.02
N LYS A 42 -21.88 6.04 -24.12
CA LYS A 42 -21.95 6.84 -25.35
C LYS A 42 -23.09 7.85 -25.25
N GLY A 43 -22.82 8.98 -24.60
CA GLY A 43 -23.73 10.12 -24.59
C GLY A 43 -24.86 10.02 -23.55
N GLY A 44 -24.61 9.39 -22.41
CA GLY A 44 -25.56 9.31 -21.29
C GLY A 44 -26.42 8.05 -21.27
N GLU A 45 -26.25 7.17 -22.27
CA GLU A 45 -26.81 5.82 -22.27
C GLU A 45 -25.66 4.81 -22.25
N SER A 46 -25.52 4.13 -21.11
CA SER A 46 -24.63 2.99 -20.95
C SER A 46 -25.08 1.84 -21.86
N THR A 47 -24.18 1.36 -22.70
CA THR A 47 -24.38 0.11 -23.48
C THR A 47 -24.33 -1.13 -22.59
N GLU A 48 -23.79 -1.00 -21.38
CA GLU A 48 -23.77 -2.04 -20.36
C GLU A 48 -25.07 -2.05 -19.55
N LYS A 49 -25.56 -3.26 -19.28
CA LYS A 49 -26.72 -3.47 -18.42
C LYS A 49 -26.39 -3.09 -16.98
N ASN A 50 -27.17 -2.17 -16.40
CA ASN A 50 -27.12 -1.86 -14.98
C ASN A 50 -27.74 -3.00 -14.15
N TYR A 51 -26.93 -3.64 -13.31
CA TYR A 51 -27.31 -4.73 -12.41
C TYR A 51 -27.58 -4.28 -10.97
N VAL A 52 -27.38 -3.00 -10.63
CA VAL A 52 -27.54 -2.48 -9.26
C VAL A 52 -28.94 -2.80 -8.73
N ALA A 53 -29.99 -2.45 -9.48
CA ALA A 53 -31.37 -2.72 -9.08
C ALA A 53 -31.67 -4.22 -8.92
N ASP A 54 -31.04 -5.09 -9.71
CA ASP A 54 -31.24 -6.54 -9.61
C ASP A 54 -30.55 -7.10 -8.36
N MET A 55 -29.38 -6.57 -7.99
CA MET A 55 -28.67 -6.97 -6.77
C MET A 55 -29.28 -6.40 -5.49
N GLU A 56 -29.88 -5.20 -5.56
CA GLU A 56 -30.61 -4.61 -4.44
C GLU A 56 -31.82 -5.48 -4.04
N LYS A 57 -32.55 -6.02 -5.03
CA LYS A 57 -33.69 -6.93 -4.78
C LYS A 57 -33.29 -8.16 -3.96
N VAL A 58 -32.09 -8.69 -4.17
CA VAL A 58 -31.57 -9.86 -3.42
C VAL A 58 -30.76 -9.47 -2.18
N GLY A 59 -30.64 -8.17 -1.88
CA GLY A 59 -29.90 -7.64 -0.73
C GLY A 59 -28.38 -7.80 -0.80
N LEU A 60 -27.83 -8.20 -1.96
CA LEU A 60 -26.40 -8.38 -2.15
C LEU A 60 -25.68 -7.04 -2.25
N PHE A 61 -26.31 -6.07 -2.92
CA PHE A 61 -25.72 -4.75 -3.12
C PHE A 61 -25.45 -4.03 -1.78
N GLN A 62 -26.40 -4.11 -0.84
CA GLN A 62 -26.24 -3.50 0.47
C GLN A 62 -25.01 -4.06 1.23
N LYS A 63 -24.86 -5.38 1.24
CA LYS A 63 -23.71 -6.06 1.86
C LYS A 63 -22.39 -5.66 1.22
N LEU A 64 -22.37 -5.52 -0.10
CA LEU A 64 -21.19 -5.04 -0.81
C LEU A 64 -20.87 -3.60 -0.42
N CYS A 65 -21.86 -2.70 -0.42
CA CYS A 65 -21.69 -1.31 0.01
C CYS A 65 -21.18 -1.19 1.45
N GLU A 66 -21.64 -2.04 2.37
CA GLU A 66 -21.12 -2.10 3.74
C GLU A 66 -19.63 -2.47 3.77
N ILE A 67 -19.22 -3.50 3.03
CA ILE A 67 -17.81 -3.91 2.91
C ILE A 67 -16.95 -2.78 2.31
N MET A 68 -17.44 -2.12 1.26
CA MET A 68 -16.75 -0.97 0.68
C MET A 68 -16.67 0.20 1.67
N GLY A 69 -17.70 0.39 2.51
CA GLY A 69 -17.71 1.36 3.60
C GLY A 69 -16.53 1.15 4.55
N TYR A 70 -16.35 -0.08 5.05
CA TYR A 70 -15.21 -0.43 5.89
C TYR A 70 -13.87 -0.18 5.19
N MET A 71 -13.73 -0.53 3.91
CA MET A 71 -12.50 -0.22 3.16
C MET A 71 -12.26 1.29 3.00
N SER A 72 -13.33 2.08 2.82
CA SER A 72 -13.23 3.53 2.68
C SER A 72 -12.71 4.19 3.95
N ASP A 73 -13.05 3.66 5.14
CA ASP A 73 -12.53 4.17 6.40
C ASP A 73 -11.00 3.99 6.51
N HIS A 74 -10.43 3.04 5.78
CA HIS A 74 -8.99 2.82 5.68
C HIS A 74 -8.31 3.60 4.54
N ALA A 75 -9.00 4.53 3.87
CA ALA A 75 -8.44 5.32 2.74
C ALA A 75 -7.13 6.03 3.09
N ASN A 76 -6.98 6.52 4.33
CA ASN A 76 -5.73 7.14 4.79
C ASN A 76 -4.56 6.13 4.77
N SER A 77 -4.75 4.94 5.34
CA SER A 77 -3.73 3.88 5.32
C SER A 77 -3.42 3.39 3.91
N LEU A 78 -4.46 3.28 3.05
CA LEU A 78 -4.32 2.88 1.66
C LEU A 78 -3.46 3.88 0.85
N LEU A 79 -3.70 5.19 1.01
CA LEU A 79 -2.89 6.23 0.37
C LEU A 79 -1.40 6.14 0.76
N HIS A 80 -1.14 5.78 2.02
CA HIS A 80 0.21 5.68 2.55
C HIS A 80 0.85 4.29 2.38
N ARG A 81 0.16 3.35 1.70
CA ARG A 81 0.59 1.95 1.52
C ARG A 81 1.01 1.29 2.84
N VAL A 82 0.33 1.65 3.92
CA VAL A 82 0.60 1.09 5.25
C VAL A 82 -0.10 -0.26 5.32
N THR A 83 0.65 -1.32 5.59
CA THR A 83 0.11 -2.66 5.81
C THR A 83 0.00 -2.90 7.31
N ASN A 84 -1.07 -3.58 7.74
CA ASN A 84 -1.19 -4.10 9.11
C ASN A 84 -0.43 -5.42 9.30
N ASN A 85 0.12 -5.97 8.21
CA ASN A 85 0.89 -7.20 8.23
C ASN A 85 2.32 -6.90 8.64
N TYR A 86 2.60 -7.03 9.93
CA TYR A 86 3.95 -6.86 10.49
C TYR A 86 5.01 -7.71 9.79
N ALA A 87 4.66 -8.92 9.32
CA ALA A 87 5.59 -9.77 8.61
C ALA A 87 5.95 -9.20 7.22
N GLU A 88 5.00 -8.63 6.49
CA GLU A 88 5.27 -7.92 5.23
C GLU A 88 6.09 -6.66 5.47
N ALA A 89 5.71 -5.85 6.46
CA ALA A 89 6.44 -4.64 6.81
C ALA A 89 7.91 -4.96 7.16
N PHE A 90 8.15 -6.03 7.91
CA PHE A 90 9.51 -6.51 8.22
C PHE A 90 10.23 -7.09 6.99
N ASN A 91 9.55 -7.90 6.17
CA ASN A 91 10.15 -8.47 4.95
C ASN A 91 10.60 -7.39 3.96
N ILE A 92 9.90 -6.26 3.88
CA ILE A 92 10.34 -5.10 3.08
C ILE A 92 11.65 -4.54 3.63
N GLN A 93 11.81 -4.43 4.96
CA GLN A 93 13.05 -3.96 5.58
C GLN A 93 14.22 -4.91 5.29
N VAL A 94 13.98 -6.21 5.40
CA VAL A 94 14.94 -7.26 5.05
C VAL A 94 15.32 -7.16 3.56
N ALA A 95 14.34 -7.04 2.68
CA ALA A 95 14.56 -6.94 1.23
C ALA A 95 15.35 -5.67 0.85
N VAL A 96 15.08 -4.53 1.45
CA VAL A 96 15.87 -3.29 1.24
C VAL A 96 17.31 -3.47 1.74
N THR A 97 17.48 -4.10 2.89
CA THR A 97 18.80 -4.30 3.50
C THR A 97 19.63 -5.35 2.73
N ILE A 98 18.98 -6.36 2.14
CA ILE A 98 19.61 -7.41 1.32
C ILE A 98 19.84 -6.95 -0.13
N GLY A 99 18.84 -6.34 -0.75
CA GLY A 99 18.80 -5.99 -2.17
C GLY A 99 19.72 -4.85 -2.57
N GLY A 100 20.21 -4.06 -1.60
CA GLY A 100 21.01 -2.86 -1.86
C GLY A 100 22.41 -3.09 -2.43
N LYS A 101 23.07 -4.24 -2.21
CA LYS A 101 24.44 -4.48 -2.69
C LYS A 101 24.70 -5.96 -2.98
N ARG A 102 24.59 -6.35 -4.27
CA ARG A 102 25.14 -7.63 -4.79
C ARG A 102 26.67 -7.75 -4.64
N ILE A 103 27.32 -6.68 -4.20
CA ILE A 103 28.77 -6.54 -4.05
C ILE A 103 29.36 -7.59 -3.09
N ASN A 104 28.59 -8.08 -2.10
CA ASN A 104 29.09 -8.99 -1.05
C ASN A 104 28.25 -10.29 -0.91
N TRP A 105 27.81 -10.87 -2.02
CA TRP A 105 26.99 -12.09 -2.02
C TRP A 105 27.72 -13.34 -1.48
N GLY A 106 29.05 -13.43 -1.68
CA GLY A 106 29.85 -14.62 -1.35
C GLY A 106 30.47 -14.66 0.05
N LEU A 107 30.27 -13.64 0.89
CA LEU A 107 30.89 -13.57 2.23
C LEU A 107 30.02 -14.26 3.29
N ARG A 108 30.59 -15.26 3.98
CA ARG A 108 29.92 -16.01 5.05
C ARG A 108 29.41 -15.07 6.15
N GLY A 109 28.17 -15.29 6.61
CA GLY A 109 27.56 -14.54 7.72
C GLY A 109 26.90 -13.20 7.35
N GLN A 110 27.06 -12.70 6.13
CA GLN A 110 26.52 -11.40 5.77
C GLN A 110 24.99 -11.36 5.64
N TYR A 111 24.35 -12.47 5.26
CA TYR A 111 22.88 -12.56 5.28
C TYR A 111 22.34 -12.33 6.70
N ALA A 112 22.88 -13.05 7.70
CA ALA A 112 22.48 -12.92 9.09
C ALA A 112 22.68 -11.48 9.60
N MET A 113 23.84 -10.87 9.31
CA MET A 113 24.10 -9.47 9.67
C MET A 113 23.11 -8.49 9.04
N ARG A 114 22.72 -8.70 7.77
CA ARG A 114 21.72 -7.87 7.10
C ARG A 114 20.32 -8.06 7.67
N VAL A 115 19.97 -9.27 8.11
CA VAL A 115 18.71 -9.51 8.85
C VAL A 115 18.74 -8.82 10.22
N TYR A 116 19.84 -8.90 10.97
CA TYR A 116 19.95 -8.19 12.26
C TYR A 116 19.87 -6.67 12.10
N ALA A 117 20.48 -6.11 11.06
CA ALA A 117 20.35 -4.71 10.71
C ALA A 117 18.88 -4.36 10.37
N ALA A 118 18.17 -5.20 9.61
CA ALA A 118 16.76 -5.00 9.33
C ALA A 118 15.90 -5.03 10.61
N VAL A 119 16.20 -5.91 11.58
CA VAL A 119 15.53 -5.96 12.89
C VAL A 119 15.76 -4.67 13.67
N LEU A 120 17.01 -4.20 13.76
CA LEU A 120 17.34 -2.95 14.44
C LEU A 120 16.60 -1.77 13.80
N ARG A 121 16.60 -1.66 12.48
CA ARG A 121 15.90 -0.60 11.75
C ARG A 121 14.38 -0.66 11.97
N HIS A 122 13.80 -1.86 11.95
CA HIS A 122 12.37 -2.05 12.16
C HIS A 122 11.92 -1.64 13.57
N ASN A 123 12.69 -2.00 14.60
CA ASN A 123 12.35 -1.71 15.99
C ASN A 123 12.65 -0.27 16.42
N THR A 124 13.70 0.35 15.87
CA THR A 124 14.16 1.68 16.31
C THR A 124 13.70 2.81 15.40
N GLY A 125 13.31 2.53 14.16
CA GLY A 125 13.03 3.54 13.13
C GLY A 125 14.25 4.37 12.70
N ALA A 126 15.43 4.12 13.27
CA ALA A 126 16.64 4.87 13.00
C ALA A 126 17.31 4.43 11.69
N LEU A 127 18.00 5.36 11.03
CA LEU A 127 18.87 5.02 9.92
C LEU A 127 20.03 4.17 10.43
N LEU A 128 20.36 3.10 9.70
CA LEU A 128 21.47 2.21 10.08
C LEU A 128 22.79 2.97 10.26
N SER A 129 23.03 4.03 9.50
CA SER A 129 24.22 4.89 9.66
C SER A 129 24.32 5.55 11.03
N HIS A 130 23.19 5.93 11.64
CA HIS A 130 23.17 6.51 12.99
C HIS A 130 23.47 5.44 14.04
N VAL A 131 22.97 4.23 13.85
CA VAL A 131 23.26 3.07 14.70
C VAL A 131 24.75 2.73 14.61
N PHE A 132 25.32 2.66 13.40
CA PHE A 132 26.76 2.43 13.20
C PHE A 132 27.63 3.56 13.77
N GLY A 133 27.19 4.82 13.71
CA GLY A 133 27.90 5.93 14.34
C GLY A 133 27.81 5.95 15.87
N SER A 134 26.83 5.26 16.45
CA SER A 134 26.66 5.11 17.90
C SER A 134 27.53 3.98 18.48
N PHE A 135 27.89 3.01 17.63
CA PHE A 135 28.96 2.06 17.92
C PHE A 135 30.30 2.75 17.66
N GLY A 136 30.76 3.54 18.63
CA GLY A 136 32.08 4.17 18.58
C GLY A 136 33.15 3.15 18.20
N ASP A 137 34.00 3.55 17.25
CA ASP A 137 35.03 2.79 16.54
C ASP A 137 34.61 1.41 15.99
N ILE A 138 34.86 1.27 14.69
CA ILE A 138 34.72 0.06 13.86
C ILE A 138 35.06 -1.20 14.68
N PRO A 139 34.16 -2.20 14.79
CA PRO A 139 34.51 -3.46 15.43
C PRO A 139 35.74 -4.04 14.76
N THR A 140 36.77 -4.30 15.55
CA THR A 140 38.08 -4.83 15.15
C THR A 140 37.95 -6.31 14.77
N VAL A 141 37.12 -6.63 13.78
CA VAL A 141 36.94 -7.99 13.23
C VAL A 141 37.29 -8.00 11.76
N VAL A 142 38.42 -7.38 11.41
CA VAL A 142 39.25 -7.77 10.25
C VAL A 142 40.71 -7.51 10.61
N LYS A 143 41.26 -8.27 11.56
CA LYS A 143 42.67 -8.68 11.49
C LYS A 143 42.65 -10.18 11.19
N ILE A 144 42.49 -10.50 9.91
CA ILE A 144 42.84 -11.83 9.41
C ILE A 144 44.37 -11.83 9.40
N VAL A 145 44.95 -12.58 10.32
CA VAL A 145 46.35 -12.94 10.32
C VAL A 145 46.51 -14.01 9.25
N ASP A 146 47.31 -13.71 8.24
CA ASP A 146 48.27 -14.63 7.62
C ASP A 146 49.55 -13.82 7.35
#